data_AF-A0A945W1Z2-F1
#
_entry.id   AF-A0A945W1Z2-F1
#
_cell.length_a   1.000
_cell.length_b   1.000
_cell.length_c   1.000
_cell.angle_alpha   90.00
_cell.angle_beta   90.00
_cell.angle_gamma   90.00
#
_symmetry.space_group_name_H-M   'P 1'
#
loop_
_entity.id
_entity.type
_entity.pdbx_description
1 polymer ?
#
loop_
_entity_poly.entity_id
_entity_poly.type
_entity_poly.pdbx_seq_one_letter_code
_entity_poly.pdbx_strand_id
1 'polypeptide(L)'
;MKKYTIIFLTKLSLFLAVVIHPLNTQANPPQPSHQSSNILKKAPVMLAHRWDQRVEIKGWWMSEKLDGVRGYWTGKKLISRQGNPFNTPEWFTRNFPSTPLDGELWTEREQFQELVSIVRRESAGTDWEKVHYFVFDAPEIEGGFEKRLDFARRWFLEHPNLFAEVLEHQICKSEEHLRKKLKEIESLGGEGMM
;
A
#
# COMPACT_ATOMS: atom_id res chain seq x y z
N MET A 1 9.93 -21.60 34.36
CA MET A 1 9.25 -22.60 35.21
C MET A 1 8.93 -22.01 36.59
N LYS A 2 7.69 -21.62 36.85
CA LYS A 2 7.05 -21.42 38.18
C LYS A 2 5.53 -21.53 37.95
N LYS A 3 4.96 -22.74 37.98
CA LYS A 3 4.16 -23.39 39.05
C LYS A 3 3.00 -22.55 39.62
N TYR A 4 1.80 -22.89 39.10
CA TYR A 4 0.46 -23.03 39.69
C TYR A 4 -0.04 -22.11 40.81
N THR A 5 -1.29 -21.66 40.67
CA THR A 5 -2.27 -21.66 41.78
C THR A 5 -3.67 -21.94 41.22
N ILE A 6 -4.14 -23.16 41.47
CA ILE A 6 -5.54 -23.58 41.38
C ILE A 6 -6.14 -23.31 42.76
N ILE A 7 -7.30 -22.65 42.82
CA ILE A 7 -8.11 -22.57 44.03
C ILE A 7 -9.45 -23.24 43.74
N PHE A 8 -9.68 -24.34 44.44
CA PHE A 8 -11.00 -24.93 44.70
C PHE A 8 -11.12 -25.03 46.21
N LEU A 9 -12.26 -24.63 46.79
CA LEU A 9 -12.83 -25.03 48.09
C LEU A 9 -14.11 -24.19 48.29
N THR A 10 -15.30 -24.73 48.03
CA THR A 10 -16.23 -25.46 48.94
C THR A 10 -17.30 -24.60 49.62
N LYS A 11 -18.54 -24.90 49.21
CA LYS A 11 -19.77 -25.15 50.00
C LYS A 11 -20.42 -24.04 50.87
N LEU A 12 -21.69 -23.82 50.48
CA LEU A 12 -22.92 -23.89 51.29
C LEU A 12 -23.35 -22.64 52.08
N SER A 13 -24.36 -21.94 51.56
CA SER A 13 -25.61 -21.80 52.30
C SER A 13 -26.79 -21.40 51.41
N LEU A 14 -27.87 -22.12 51.71
CA LEU A 14 -29.24 -22.05 51.22
C LEU A 14 -29.88 -20.75 51.74
N PHE A 15 -30.59 -19.97 50.90
CA PHE A 15 -31.85 -19.36 51.32
C PHE A 15 -32.74 -19.11 50.11
N LEU A 16 -33.92 -19.71 50.22
CA LEU A 16 -35.05 -19.71 49.32
C LEU A 16 -35.79 -18.36 49.47
N ALA A 17 -35.92 -17.60 48.39
CA ALA A 17 -36.94 -16.56 48.29
C ALA A 17 -37.43 -16.51 46.84
N VAL A 18 -38.52 -17.24 46.61
CA VAL A 18 -39.30 -17.21 45.38
C VAL A 18 -40.02 -15.87 45.34
N VAL A 19 -39.62 -14.98 44.45
CA VAL A 19 -40.42 -13.82 44.03
C VAL A 19 -40.72 -13.98 42.54
N ILE A 20 -41.92 -14.47 42.28
CA ILE A 20 -42.48 -14.70 40.96
C ILE A 20 -42.75 -13.32 40.35
N HIS A 21 -41.87 -12.87 39.44
CA HIS A 21 -42.17 -11.75 38.55
C HIS A 21 -42.83 -12.32 37.27
N PRO A 22 -43.88 -11.67 36.74
CA PRO A 22 -44.47 -12.11 35.49
C PRO A 22 -43.45 -11.97 34.35
N LEU A 23 -43.20 -13.08 33.66
CA LEU A 23 -42.46 -13.14 32.40
C LEU A 23 -43.20 -12.28 31.37
N ASN A 24 -42.70 -11.07 31.12
CA ASN A 24 -43.06 -10.33 29.92
C ASN A 24 -42.17 -10.86 28.77
N THR A 25 -42.66 -11.87 28.08
CA THR A 25 -42.03 -12.42 26.87
C THR A 25 -42.23 -11.45 25.70
N GLN A 26 -41.39 -10.43 25.63
CA GLN A 26 -40.91 -9.92 24.34
C GLN A 26 -39.45 -10.31 24.23
N ALA A 27 -39.22 -11.52 23.71
CA ALA A 27 -37.91 -11.88 23.20
C ALA A 27 -37.66 -11.01 21.97
N ASN A 28 -36.87 -9.94 22.14
CA ASN A 28 -36.26 -9.28 20.99
C ASN A 28 -35.40 -10.34 20.27
N PRO A 29 -35.58 -10.56 18.95
CA PRO A 29 -34.70 -11.45 18.22
C PRO A 29 -33.27 -10.92 18.36
N PRO A 30 -32.24 -11.79 18.50
CA PRO A 30 -30.86 -11.34 18.52
C PRO A 30 -30.60 -10.60 17.20
N GLN A 31 -30.39 -9.28 17.32
CA GLN A 31 -29.90 -8.48 16.21
C GLN A 31 -28.58 -9.11 15.76
N PRO A 32 -28.41 -9.44 14.45
CA PRO A 32 -27.13 -9.90 13.98
C PRO A 32 -26.13 -8.78 14.25
N SER A 33 -25.20 -9.05 15.15
CA SER A 33 -24.02 -8.22 15.34
C SER A 33 -23.19 -8.32 14.07
N HIS A 34 -23.52 -7.50 13.07
CA HIS A 34 -22.57 -7.12 12.03
C HIS A 34 -21.49 -6.26 12.69
N GLN A 35 -20.66 -6.88 13.51
CA GLN A 35 -19.27 -6.48 13.60
C GLN A 35 -18.65 -6.85 12.27
N SER A 36 -18.86 -6.00 11.26
CA SER A 36 -17.93 -5.89 10.15
C SER A 36 -16.61 -5.49 10.78
N SER A 37 -15.80 -6.47 11.16
CA SER A 37 -14.39 -6.25 11.36
C SER A 37 -13.89 -5.58 10.09
N ASN A 38 -13.63 -4.28 10.14
CA ASN A 38 -12.93 -3.55 9.09
C ASN A 38 -11.51 -4.12 9.05
N ILE A 39 -11.35 -5.34 8.54
CA ILE A 39 -10.06 -5.88 8.19
C ILE A 39 -9.66 -5.09 6.95
N LEU A 40 -8.85 -4.06 7.16
CA LEU A 40 -8.21 -3.36 6.05
C LEU A 40 -7.46 -4.42 5.23
N LYS A 41 -7.94 -4.65 4.01
CA LYS A 41 -7.34 -5.63 3.11
C LYS A 41 -5.99 -5.08 2.67
N LYS A 42 -4.91 -5.82 2.99
CA LYS A 42 -3.56 -5.50 2.55
C LYS A 42 -3.54 -5.27 1.03
N ALA A 43 -2.78 -4.29 0.58
CA ALA A 43 -2.64 -4.04 -0.86
C ALA A 43 -2.09 -5.30 -1.55
N PRO A 44 -2.67 -5.75 -2.67
CA PRO A 44 -2.26 -6.95 -3.40
C PRO A 44 -1.02 -6.65 -4.24
N VAL A 45 0.09 -6.36 -3.57
CA VAL A 45 1.31 -5.88 -4.20
C VAL A 45 2.33 -6.99 -4.45
N MET A 46 2.97 -6.96 -5.61
CA MET A 46 4.10 -7.84 -5.93
C MET A 46 5.35 -7.39 -5.17
N LEU A 47 6.07 -8.35 -4.59
CA LEU A 47 7.32 -8.09 -3.86
C LEU A 47 8.52 -8.37 -4.78
N ALA A 48 9.52 -7.49 -4.70
CA ALA A 48 10.78 -7.70 -5.39
C ALA A 48 11.64 -8.74 -4.67
N HIS A 49 12.39 -9.51 -5.44
CA HIS A 49 13.45 -10.38 -4.96
C HIS A 49 14.80 -9.74 -5.27
N ARG A 50 15.80 -10.00 -4.42
CA ARG A 50 17.18 -9.60 -4.74
C ARG A 50 17.64 -10.35 -5.99
N TRP A 51 18.24 -9.63 -6.92
CA TRP A 51 18.82 -10.26 -8.10
C TRP A 51 19.99 -11.18 -7.71
N ASP A 52 19.96 -12.41 -8.23
CA ASP A 52 21.04 -13.38 -8.17
C ASP A 52 21.85 -13.27 -9.46
N GLN A 53 23.15 -12.97 -9.34
CA GLN A 53 24.04 -12.76 -10.49
C GLN A 53 24.15 -13.97 -11.44
N ARG A 54 23.65 -15.13 -11.04
CA ARG A 54 23.55 -16.32 -11.90
C ARG A 54 22.38 -16.28 -12.88
N VAL A 55 21.42 -15.35 -12.68
CA VAL A 55 20.25 -15.18 -13.54
C VAL A 55 20.56 -14.19 -14.66
N GLU A 56 20.34 -14.60 -15.91
CA GLU A 56 20.47 -13.72 -17.07
C GLU A 56 19.36 -12.67 -17.08
N ILE A 57 19.75 -11.39 -17.13
CA ILE A 57 18.84 -10.23 -17.07
C ILE A 57 18.71 -9.49 -18.40
N LYS A 58 19.35 -9.98 -19.46
CA LYS A 58 19.24 -9.37 -20.79
C LYS A 58 17.78 -9.47 -21.26
N GLY A 59 17.22 -8.35 -21.68
CA GLY A 59 15.82 -8.26 -22.10
C GLY A 59 14.84 -7.95 -20.98
N TRP A 60 15.28 -7.90 -19.71
CA TRP A 60 14.41 -7.49 -18.61
C TRP A 60 14.16 -5.97 -18.66
N TRP A 61 13.01 -5.55 -18.17
CA TRP A 61 12.76 -4.14 -17.87
C TRP A 61 13.49 -3.77 -16.60
N MET A 62 14.10 -2.57 -16.58
CA MET A 62 14.71 -1.99 -15.40
C MET A 62 14.33 -0.52 -15.25
N SER A 63 14.24 -0.06 -14.00
CA SER A 63 13.95 1.34 -13.64
C SER A 63 14.83 1.79 -12.47
N GLU A 64 14.89 3.09 -12.19
CA GLU A 64 15.42 3.57 -10.91
C GLU A 64 14.57 2.99 -9.76
N LYS A 65 15.25 2.57 -8.69
CA LYS A 65 14.61 2.28 -7.41
C LYS A 65 14.45 3.60 -6.66
N LEU A 66 13.21 4.06 -6.52
CA LEU A 66 12.89 5.25 -5.76
C LEU A 66 12.82 4.92 -4.25
N ASP A 67 13.56 5.66 -3.42
CA ASP A 67 13.48 5.57 -1.96
C ASP A 67 12.29 6.39 -1.46
N GLY A 68 11.09 5.85 -1.68
CA GLY A 68 9.83 6.51 -1.40
C GLY A 68 8.92 5.72 -0.46
N VAL A 69 7.63 6.05 -0.52
CA VAL A 69 6.58 5.32 0.21
C VAL A 69 5.62 4.69 -0.79
N ARG A 70 5.68 3.36 -0.92
CA ARG A 70 4.77 2.61 -1.80
C ARG A 70 3.30 2.97 -1.55
N GLY A 71 2.65 3.44 -2.61
CA GLY A 71 1.23 3.77 -2.66
C GLY A 71 0.51 2.85 -3.65
N TYR A 72 -0.56 2.22 -3.20
CA TYR A 72 -1.44 1.46 -4.06
C TYR A 72 -2.73 2.25 -4.26
N TRP A 73 -2.98 2.67 -5.50
CA TRP A 73 -4.24 3.27 -5.88
C TRP A 73 -5.27 2.18 -6.11
N THR A 74 -6.39 2.25 -5.39
CA THR A 74 -7.46 1.25 -5.44
C THR A 74 -8.49 1.48 -6.55
N GLY A 75 -8.28 2.46 -7.42
CA GLY A 75 -9.34 3.00 -8.30
C GLY A 75 -10.17 4.11 -7.64
N LYS A 76 -9.99 4.36 -6.33
CA LYS A 76 -10.76 5.35 -5.56
C LYS A 76 -9.94 6.10 -4.50
N LYS A 77 -9.00 5.43 -3.86
CA LYS A 77 -8.13 5.99 -2.82
C LYS A 77 -6.75 5.38 -2.86
N LEU A 78 -5.75 6.16 -2.44
CA LEU A 78 -4.39 5.66 -2.18
C LEU A 78 -4.34 4.99 -0.82
N ILE A 79 -3.75 3.79 -0.78
CA ILE A 79 -3.48 3.04 0.45
C ILE A 79 -2.01 2.64 0.50
N SER A 80 -1.45 2.56 1.70
CA SER A 80 -0.14 1.98 1.95
C SER A 80 -0.13 0.47 1.69
N ARG A 81 1.07 -0.12 1.66
CA ARG A 81 1.24 -1.58 1.60
C ARG A 81 0.44 -2.35 2.65
N GLN A 82 0.22 -1.77 3.82
CA GLN A 82 -0.52 -2.40 4.93
C GLN A 82 -2.04 -2.17 4.85
N GLY A 83 -2.53 -1.45 3.84
CA GLY A 83 -3.96 -1.15 3.66
C GLY A 83 -4.42 0.14 4.33
N ASN A 84 -3.54 0.85 5.04
CA ASN A 84 -3.89 2.12 5.67
C ASN A 84 -4.06 3.20 4.59
N PRO A 85 -5.18 3.95 4.58
CA PRO A 85 -5.38 5.03 3.61
C PRO A 85 -4.37 6.16 3.83
N PHE A 86 -3.94 6.77 2.73
CA PHE A 86 -3.29 8.07 2.78
C PHE A 86 -4.34 9.17 2.73
N ASN A 87 -4.15 10.22 3.52
CA ASN A 87 -4.96 11.42 3.42
C ASN A 87 -4.35 12.28 2.31
N THR A 88 -4.89 12.17 1.11
CA THR A 88 -4.45 12.92 -0.07
C THR A 88 -5.41 14.09 -0.31
N PRO A 89 -4.93 15.28 -0.71
CA PRO A 89 -5.82 16.32 -1.20
C PRO A 89 -6.56 15.84 -2.46
N GLU A 90 -7.82 16.26 -2.67
CA GLU A 90 -8.62 15.81 -3.82
C GLU A 90 -7.96 16.14 -5.17
N TRP A 91 -7.21 17.24 -5.23
CA TRP A 91 -6.48 17.64 -6.45
C TRP A 91 -5.33 16.69 -6.79
N PHE A 92 -4.75 16.00 -5.80
CA PHE A 92 -3.59 15.12 -6.00
C PHE A 92 -3.98 13.88 -6.82
N THR A 93 -5.11 13.25 -6.48
CA THR A 93 -5.61 12.05 -7.17
C THR A 93 -6.63 12.37 -8.26
N ARG A 94 -6.79 13.64 -8.64
CA ARG A 94 -7.70 14.04 -9.72
C ARG A 94 -7.29 13.35 -11.02
N ASN A 95 -8.25 12.92 -11.83
CA ASN A 95 -7.98 12.24 -13.11
C ASN A 95 -7.27 10.89 -13.00
N PHE A 96 -7.11 10.30 -11.80
CA PHE A 96 -6.65 8.91 -11.70
C PHE A 96 -7.71 7.96 -12.27
N PRO A 97 -7.31 6.81 -12.86
CA PRO A 97 -8.26 5.85 -13.41
C PRO A 97 -9.09 5.18 -12.33
N SER A 98 -10.24 4.61 -12.68
CA SER A 98 -10.95 3.68 -11.78
C SER A 98 -10.24 2.32 -11.67
N THR A 99 -9.23 2.08 -12.49
CA THR A 99 -8.37 0.89 -12.46
C THR A 99 -7.28 1.03 -11.38
N PRO A 100 -6.99 -0.02 -10.61
CA PRO A 100 -5.91 0.03 -9.63
C PRO A 100 -4.52 0.19 -10.25
N LEU A 101 -3.68 0.98 -9.57
CA LEU A 101 -2.31 1.25 -9.95
C LEU A 101 -1.39 0.98 -8.75
N ASP A 102 -0.18 0.52 -9.04
CA ASP A 102 0.88 0.34 -8.04
C ASP A 102 2.03 1.31 -8.38
N GLY A 103 2.50 2.01 -7.36
CA GLY A 103 3.47 3.07 -7.54
C GLY A 103 4.15 3.48 -6.25
N GLU A 104 5.04 4.46 -6.37
CA GLU A 104 5.78 5.04 -5.26
C GLU A 104 5.38 6.49 -5.08
N LEU A 105 5.02 6.89 -3.86
CA LEU A 105 4.99 8.31 -3.49
C LEU A 105 6.44 8.73 -3.26
N TRP A 106 6.87 9.82 -3.89
CA TRP A 106 8.26 10.26 -3.88
C TRP A 106 8.35 11.77 -4.01
N THR A 107 9.40 12.40 -3.48
CA THR A 107 9.63 13.85 -3.60
C THR A 107 10.87 14.11 -4.44
N GLU A 108 12.04 13.86 -3.87
CA GLU A 108 13.35 13.94 -4.50
C GLU A 108 14.29 12.94 -3.80
N ARG A 109 15.52 12.82 -4.31
CA ARG A 109 16.52 11.92 -3.74
C ARG A 109 16.92 12.40 -2.34
N GLU A 110 17.26 11.44 -1.48
CA GLU A 110 17.68 11.68 -0.09
C GLU A 110 16.62 12.37 0.82
N GLN A 111 15.36 12.52 0.38
CA GLN A 111 14.28 13.16 1.14
C GLN A 111 13.24 12.20 1.73
N PHE A 112 13.59 10.93 1.91
CA PHE A 112 12.66 9.92 2.44
C PHE A 112 12.00 10.34 3.77
N GLN A 113 12.75 10.94 4.69
CA GLN A 113 12.20 11.39 5.98
C GLN A 113 11.19 12.54 5.84
N GLU A 114 11.45 13.49 4.94
CA GLU A 114 10.51 14.58 4.65
C GLU A 114 9.23 14.03 4.04
N LEU A 115 9.35 13.17 3.02
CA LEU A 115 8.21 12.48 2.41
C LEU A 115 7.35 11.75 3.44
N VAL A 116 7.97 10.95 4.32
CA VAL A 116 7.26 10.23 5.39
C VAL A 116 6.53 11.22 6.31
N SER A 117 7.13 12.38 6.61
CA SER A 117 6.49 13.42 7.40
C SER A 117 5.23 13.97 6.74
N ILE A 118 5.22 14.11 5.42
CA ILE A 118 4.08 14.63 4.63
C ILE A 118 2.96 13.59 4.61
N VAL A 119 3.25 12.38 4.14
CA VAL A 119 2.21 11.37 3.85
C VAL A 119 1.56 10.78 5.11
N ARG A 120 2.15 10.98 6.29
CA ARG A 120 1.59 10.54 7.58
C ARG A 120 0.73 11.59 8.28
N ARG A 121 0.67 12.83 7.79
CA ARG A 121 -0.16 13.88 8.40
C ARG A 121 -1.64 13.54 8.28
N GLU A 122 -2.40 13.84 9.32
CA GLU A 122 -3.85 13.66 9.31
C GLU A 122 -4.54 14.65 8.38
N SER A 123 -4.09 15.91 8.36
CA SER A 123 -4.57 16.93 7.44
C SER A 123 -3.64 17.05 6.24
N ALA A 124 -4.13 16.68 5.07
CA ALA A 124 -3.41 16.89 3.80
C ALA A 124 -3.45 18.38 3.41
N GLY A 125 -2.33 18.94 3.00
CA GLY A 125 -2.21 20.37 2.67
C GLY A 125 -1.36 20.64 1.43
N THR A 126 -0.80 21.83 1.38
CA THR A 126 0.07 22.32 0.29
C THR A 126 1.43 21.62 0.25
N ASP A 127 1.83 20.96 1.32
CA ASP A 127 3.02 20.11 1.40
C ASP A 127 3.01 18.94 0.40
N TRP A 128 1.82 18.47 0.02
CA TRP A 128 1.65 17.48 -1.05
C TRP A 128 2.08 17.98 -2.43
N GLU A 129 2.25 19.29 -2.63
CA GLU A 129 2.74 19.84 -3.91
C GLU A 129 4.19 19.39 -4.21
N LYS A 130 4.92 18.94 -3.18
CA LYS A 130 6.26 18.36 -3.34
C LYS A 130 6.23 16.88 -3.70
N VAL A 131 5.10 16.21 -3.51
CA VAL A 131 4.98 14.76 -3.68
C VAL A 131 4.54 14.46 -5.11
N HIS A 132 5.12 13.42 -5.68
CA HIS A 132 4.75 12.84 -6.95
C HIS A 132 4.43 11.35 -6.75
N TYR A 133 3.47 10.84 -7.53
CA TYR A 133 3.12 9.43 -7.59
C TYR A 133 3.67 8.81 -8.88
N PHE A 134 4.75 8.04 -8.74
CA PHE A 134 5.38 7.34 -9.85
C PHE A 134 4.81 5.94 -10.00
N VAL A 135 4.00 5.75 -11.03
CA VAL A 135 3.33 4.48 -11.34
C VAL A 135 4.31 3.53 -12.01
N PHE A 136 4.48 2.33 -11.48
CA PHE A 136 5.33 1.30 -12.07
C PHE A 136 4.57 0.02 -12.45
N ASP A 137 3.30 -0.14 -12.05
CA ASP A 137 2.46 -1.24 -12.52
C ASP A 137 0.96 -0.92 -12.48
N ALA A 138 0.17 -1.65 -13.26
CA ALA A 138 -1.30 -1.65 -13.25
C ALA A 138 -1.78 -3.11 -13.09
N PRO A 139 -1.76 -3.66 -11.86
CA PRO A 139 -1.80 -5.11 -11.64
C PRO A 139 -3.12 -5.80 -12.02
N GLU A 140 -4.21 -5.04 -12.17
CA GLU A 140 -5.50 -5.58 -12.61
C GLU A 140 -5.70 -5.53 -14.14
N ILE A 141 -4.73 -4.98 -14.88
CA ILE A 141 -4.75 -5.03 -16.34
C ILE A 141 -4.23 -6.40 -16.79
N GLU A 142 -5.02 -7.08 -17.60
CA GLU A 142 -4.63 -8.37 -18.16
C GLU A 142 -3.45 -8.24 -19.14
N GLY A 143 -2.55 -9.22 -19.06
CA GLY A 143 -1.40 -9.36 -19.95
C GLY A 143 -0.04 -9.13 -19.29
N GLY A 144 0.98 -9.02 -20.14
CA GLY A 144 2.37 -8.80 -19.73
C GLY A 144 2.63 -7.39 -19.20
N PHE A 145 3.80 -7.21 -18.61
CA PHE A 145 4.24 -5.96 -17.99
C PHE A 145 4.09 -4.76 -18.94
N GLU A 146 4.43 -4.94 -20.22
CA GLU A 146 4.33 -3.92 -21.26
C GLU A 146 2.89 -3.41 -21.42
N LYS A 147 1.91 -4.32 -21.46
CA LYS A 147 0.50 -3.95 -21.59
C LYS A 147 -0.01 -3.18 -20.37
N ARG A 148 0.43 -3.59 -19.18
CA ARG A 148 0.05 -2.94 -17.91
C ARG A 148 0.63 -1.52 -17.84
N LEU A 149 1.89 -1.36 -18.23
CA LEU A 149 2.56 -0.05 -18.26
C LEU A 149 1.98 0.86 -19.35
N ASP A 150 1.70 0.32 -20.54
CA ASP A 150 1.11 1.08 -21.65
C ASP A 150 -0.32 1.53 -21.35
N PHE A 151 -1.08 0.77 -20.55
CA PHE A 151 -2.35 1.24 -20.02
C PHE A 151 -2.17 2.52 -19.20
N ALA A 152 -1.27 2.51 -18.21
CA ALA A 152 -1.04 3.67 -17.36
C ALA A 152 -0.54 4.89 -18.16
N ARG A 153 0.37 4.66 -19.12
CA ARG A 153 0.92 5.73 -19.98
C ARG A 153 -0.18 6.39 -20.81
N ARG A 154 -1.00 5.60 -21.50
CA ARG A 154 -2.12 6.12 -22.31
C ARG A 154 -3.12 6.87 -21.45
N TRP A 155 -3.42 6.35 -20.26
CA TRP A 155 -4.34 7.00 -19.34
C TRP A 155 -3.87 8.41 -18.97
N PHE A 156 -2.63 8.58 -18.50
CA PHE A 156 -2.11 9.90 -18.10
C PHE A 156 -1.81 10.82 -19.28
N LEU A 157 -1.63 10.28 -20.49
CA LEU A 157 -1.57 11.07 -21.71
C LEU A 157 -2.94 11.70 -22.05
N GLU A 158 -4.01 10.93 -21.93
CA GLU A 158 -5.39 11.38 -22.20
C GLU A 158 -5.98 12.20 -21.04
N HIS A 159 -5.56 11.92 -19.81
CA HIS A 159 -6.05 12.52 -18.58
C HIS A 159 -4.89 13.04 -17.72
N PRO A 160 -4.24 14.15 -18.12
CA PRO A 160 -3.06 14.65 -17.42
C PRO A 160 -3.32 14.93 -15.93
N ASN A 161 -2.30 14.64 -15.12
CA ASN A 161 -2.20 15.00 -13.72
C ASN A 161 -0.80 15.56 -13.46
N LEU A 162 -0.69 16.66 -12.71
CA LEU A 162 0.59 17.35 -12.45
C LEU A 162 1.50 16.61 -11.45
N PHE A 163 0.94 15.69 -10.69
CA PHE A 163 1.57 15.01 -9.56
C PHE A 163 1.65 13.50 -9.76
N ALA A 164 1.36 12.99 -10.96
CA ALA A 164 1.44 11.57 -11.26
C ALA A 164 1.95 11.32 -12.68
N GLU A 165 2.86 10.38 -12.79
CA GLU A 165 3.43 9.94 -14.05
C GLU A 165 3.84 8.47 -13.98
N VAL A 166 4.09 7.86 -15.14
CA VAL A 166 4.59 6.49 -15.22
C VAL A 166 6.11 6.52 -15.10
N LEU A 167 6.65 5.76 -14.14
CA LEU A 167 8.08 5.63 -13.92
C LEU A 167 8.79 5.17 -15.20
N GLU A 168 9.93 5.78 -15.50
CA GLU A 168 10.70 5.42 -16.68
C GLU A 168 11.27 4.00 -16.56
N HIS A 169 11.02 3.19 -17.58
CA HIS A 169 11.55 1.84 -17.69
C HIS A 169 12.31 1.69 -19.01
N GLN A 170 13.42 0.95 -18.98
CA GLN A 170 14.22 0.64 -20.15
C GLN A 170 14.62 -0.82 -20.16
N ILE A 171 14.92 -1.35 -21.35
CA ILE A 171 15.40 -2.73 -21.49
C ILE A 171 16.86 -2.82 -21.06
N CYS A 172 17.14 -3.76 -20.14
CA CYS A 172 18.48 -4.15 -19.75
C CYS A 172 19.17 -4.91 -20.90
N LYS A 173 20.25 -4.34 -21.44
CA LYS A 173 20.97 -4.89 -22.60
C LYS A 173 22.02 -5.93 -22.20
N SER A 174 22.54 -5.82 -20.98
CA SER A 174 23.58 -6.68 -20.39
C SER A 174 23.74 -6.36 -18.92
N GLU A 175 24.47 -7.21 -18.19
CA GLU A 175 24.91 -6.89 -16.82
C GLU A 175 25.75 -5.61 -16.75
N GLU A 176 26.62 -5.37 -17.72
CA GLU A 176 27.40 -4.13 -17.80
C GLU A 176 26.49 -2.90 -17.93
N HIS A 177 25.41 -3.00 -18.71
CA HIS A 177 24.42 -1.93 -18.85
C HIS A 177 23.75 -1.62 -17.50
N LEU A 178 23.31 -2.66 -16.77
CA LEU A 178 22.73 -2.51 -15.43
C LEU A 178 23.73 -1.85 -14.47
N ARG A 179 24.98 -2.35 -14.42
CA ARG A 179 26.02 -1.82 -13.52
C ARG A 179 26.37 -0.37 -13.83
N LYS A 180 26.42 0.01 -15.11
CA LYS A 180 26.64 1.39 -15.53
C LYS A 180 25.49 2.29 -15.07
N LYS A 181 24.24 1.85 -15.28
CA LYS A 181 23.07 2.62 -14.88
C LYS A 181 22.97 2.75 -13.35
N LEU A 182 23.23 1.67 -12.62
CA LEU A 182 23.30 1.68 -11.16
C LEU A 182 24.30 2.74 -10.67
N LYS A 183 25.54 2.72 -11.18
CA LYS A 183 26.57 3.70 -10.80
C LYS A 183 26.16 5.14 -11.12
N GLU A 184 25.49 5.37 -12.25
CA GLU A 184 24.95 6.69 -12.61
C GLU A 184 23.90 7.14 -11.59
N ILE A 185 22.93 6.30 -11.27
CA ILE A 185 21.87 6.59 -10.30
C ILE A 185 22.47 6.86 -8.90
N GLU A 186 23.37 6.01 -8.43
CA GLU A 186 24.08 6.19 -7.16
C GLU A 186 24.87 7.51 -7.12
N SER A 187 25.55 7.89 -8.22
CA SER A 187 26.31 9.13 -8.29
C SER A 187 25.46 10.40 -8.18
N LEU A 188 24.15 10.26 -8.42
CA LEU A 188 23.18 11.33 -8.30
C LEU A 188 22.32 11.21 -7.03
N GLY A 189 22.69 10.33 -6.08
CA GLY A 189 22.01 10.12 -4.79
C GLY A 189 20.82 9.14 -4.82
N GLY A 190 20.64 8.40 -5.91
CA GLY A 190 19.52 7.45 -6.05
C GLY A 190 19.78 6.13 -5.32
N GLU A 191 18.71 5.40 -4.98
CA GLU A 191 18.78 4.24 -4.10
C GLU A 191 19.30 2.97 -4.80
N GLY A 192 19.05 2.84 -6.10
CA GLY A 192 19.48 1.68 -6.87
C GLY A 192 18.65 1.43 -8.12
N MET A 193 18.57 0.17 -8.53
CA MET A 193 17.81 -0.29 -9.71
C MET A 193 16.78 -1.34 -9.31
N MET A 194 15.64 -1.33 -10.00
CA MET A 194 14.61 -2.36 -9.97
C MET A 194 14.60 -3.12 -11.29
#